data_AF-A0A2E9MU42-F1
#
_entry.id   AF-A0A2E9MU42-F1
#
_cell.length_a   1.000
_cell.length_b   1.000
_cell.length_c   1.000
_cell.angle_alpha   90.00
_cell.angle_beta   90.00
_cell.angle_gamma   90.00
#
_symmetry.space_group_name_H-M   'P 1'
#
loop_
_entity.id
_entity.type
_entity.pdbx_description
1 polymer ?
#
loop_
_entity_poly.entity_id
_entity_poly.type
_entity_poly.pdbx_seq_one_letter_code
_entity_poly.pdbx_strand_id
1 'polypeptide(L)'
;MSQAESIYDICLAKLRMNHNNIDPYLLMKIMYLERTVSTNIALGQKGELPNVPPMVEIEIKFKEGTDTDKVIYEMQSRGIPAMHHGKEIFMKSTMSASDLCDLASNPDVEMIHGNATPASW
;
A
#
# COMPACT_ATOMS: atom_id res chain seq x y z
N MET A 1 20.91 -5.17 19.58
CA MET A 1 19.66 -4.54 19.15
C MET A 1 19.58 -3.18 19.79
N SER A 2 19.51 -2.12 18.99
CA SER A 2 19.35 -0.75 19.48
C SER A 2 17.90 -0.48 19.90
N GLN A 3 17.67 0.54 20.71
CA GLN A 3 16.32 0.98 21.08
C GLN A 3 15.48 1.33 19.85
N ALA A 4 16.09 1.92 18.81
CA ALA A 4 15.42 2.26 17.56
C ALA A 4 14.92 1.02 16.81
N GLU A 5 15.77 -0.01 16.70
CA GLU A 5 15.41 -1.30 16.10
C GLU A 5 14.25 -1.96 16.85
N SER A 6 14.27 -1.96 18.19
CA SER A 6 13.18 -2.55 18.97
C SER A 6 11.84 -1.83 18.79
N ILE A 7 11.83 -0.51 18.68
CA ILE A 7 10.59 0.26 18.40
C ILE A 7 10.06 -0.11 17.01
N TYR A 8 10.96 -0.20 16.03
CA TYR A 8 10.62 -0.58 14.66
C TYR A 8 9.99 -1.98 14.59
N ASP A 9 10.58 -2.97 15.27
CA ASP A 9 10.06 -4.33 15.32
C ASP A 9 8.67 -4.39 15.99
N ILE A 10 8.46 -3.61 17.07
CA ILE A 10 7.15 -3.52 17.73
C ILE A 10 6.09 -2.93 16.78
N CYS A 11 6.44 -1.90 16.00
CA CYS A 11 5.55 -1.32 15.01
C CYS A 11 5.18 -2.34 13.93
N LEU A 12 6.15 -3.04 13.35
CA LEU A 12 5.92 -4.08 12.36
C LEU A 12 5.04 -5.22 12.91
N ALA A 13 5.30 -5.66 14.14
CA ALA A 13 4.49 -6.69 14.79
C ALA A 13 3.02 -6.26 14.94
N LYS A 14 2.77 -5.01 15.38
CA LYS A 14 1.41 -4.46 15.48
C LYS A 14 0.71 -4.37 14.13
N LEU A 15 1.42 -3.93 13.08
CA LEU A 15 0.86 -3.88 11.73
C LEU A 15 0.47 -5.28 11.24
N ARG A 16 1.33 -6.29 11.42
CA ARG A 16 1.03 -7.68 11.08
C ARG A 16 -0.17 -8.24 11.84
N MET A 17 -0.32 -7.89 13.12
CA MET A 17 -1.47 -8.36 13.92
C MET A 17 -2.80 -7.79 13.44
N ASN A 18 -2.82 -6.53 12.98
CA ASN A 18 -4.04 -5.85 12.56
C ASN A 18 -4.36 -6.07 11.07
N HIS A 19 -3.33 -6.26 10.24
CA HIS A 19 -3.43 -6.39 8.79
C HIS A 19 -2.50 -7.53 8.32
N ASN A 20 -2.88 -8.76 8.64
CA ASN A 20 -2.05 -9.95 8.42
C ASN A 20 -1.90 -10.36 6.94
N ASN A 21 -2.73 -9.81 6.05
CA ASN A 21 -2.70 -10.01 4.60
C ASN A 21 -2.06 -8.85 3.84
N ILE A 22 -1.39 -7.92 4.53
CA ILE A 22 -0.58 -6.87 3.93
C ILE A 22 0.87 -7.05 4.39
N ASP A 23 1.84 -6.91 3.48
CA ASP A 23 3.24 -6.77 3.87
C ASP A 23 3.39 -5.53 4.79
N PRO A 24 3.76 -5.71 6.07
CA PRO A 24 3.85 -4.59 7.01
C PRO A 24 4.91 -3.56 6.62
N TYR A 25 5.93 -3.93 5.83
CA TYR A 25 6.91 -2.98 5.34
C TYR A 25 6.31 -2.02 4.32
N LEU A 26 5.46 -2.53 3.43
CA LEU A 26 4.69 -1.72 2.48
C LEU A 26 3.78 -0.73 3.23
N LEU A 27 2.96 -1.24 4.16
CA LEU A 27 2.01 -0.42 4.91
C LEU A 27 2.73 0.68 5.71
N MET A 28 3.82 0.33 6.40
CA MET A 28 4.63 1.29 7.14
C MET A 28 5.27 2.34 6.23
N LYS A 29 5.72 1.96 5.02
CA LYS A 29 6.32 2.89 4.06
C LYS A 29 5.30 3.92 3.57
N ILE A 30 4.08 3.49 3.26
CA ILE A 30 2.97 4.38 2.87
C ILE A 30 2.68 5.36 4.01
N MET A 31 2.47 4.85 5.23
CA MET A 31 2.21 5.68 6.43
C MET A 31 3.33 6.71 6.67
N TYR A 32 4.59 6.33 6.46
CA TYR A 32 5.73 7.23 6.59
C TYR A 32 5.69 8.36 5.56
N LEU A 33 5.42 8.05 4.29
CA LEU A 33 5.33 9.04 3.22
C LEU A 33 4.21 10.04 3.48
N GLU A 34 3.03 9.57 3.89
CA GLU A 34 1.89 10.42 4.26
C GLU A 34 2.19 11.33 5.46
N ARG A 35 2.83 10.78 6.49
CA ARG A 35 3.20 11.54 7.69
C ARG A 35 4.23 12.61 7.37
N THR A 36 5.16 12.33 6.46
CA THR A 36 6.21 13.27 6.05
C THR A 36 5.61 14.45 5.29
N VAL A 37 4.70 14.19 4.33
CA VAL A 37 3.92 15.24 3.64
C VAL A 37 3.16 16.10 4.65
N SER A 38 2.43 15.46 5.58
CA SER A 38 1.65 16.16 6.61
C SER A 38 2.51 17.05 7.52
N THR A 39 3.71 16.58 7.88
CA THR A 39 4.64 17.32 8.75
C THR A 39 5.23 18.53 8.03
N ASN A 40 5.62 18.39 6.76
CA ASN A 40 6.13 19.49 5.96
C ASN A 40 5.10 20.62 5.83
N ILE A 41 3.84 20.27 5.56
CA ILE A 41 2.72 21.22 5.51
C ILE A 41 2.54 21.94 6.84
N ALA A 42 2.50 21.19 7.95
CA ALA A 42 2.31 21.77 9.29
C ALA A 42 3.43 22.74 9.69
N LEU A 43 4.65 22.51 9.22
CA LEU A 43 5.82 23.35 9.50
C LEU A 43 5.97 24.51 8.50
N GLY A 44 5.05 24.68 7.54
CA GLY A 44 5.16 25.68 6.48
C GLY A 44 6.38 25.47 5.57
N GLN A 45 7.00 24.29 5.63
CA GLN A 45 8.11 23.91 4.78
C GLN A 45 7.53 23.49 3.43
N LYS A 46 7.99 24.11 2.33
CA LYS A 46 7.82 23.52 1.00
C LYS A 46 8.62 22.22 0.98
N GLY A 47 8.00 21.12 1.39
CA GLY A 47 8.57 19.80 1.22
C GLY A 47 8.80 19.51 -0.26
N GLU A 48 9.82 18.72 -0.57
CA GLU A 48 10.05 18.19 -1.91
C GLU A 48 8.97 17.16 -2.31
N LEU A 49 8.20 16.67 -1.33
CA LEU A 49 7.14 15.69 -1.54
C LEU A 49 5.83 16.37 -1.95
N PRO A 50 5.14 15.85 -2.97
CA PRO A 50 3.89 16.43 -3.44
C PRO A 50 2.77 16.20 -2.41
N ASN A 51 1.82 17.14 -2.31
CA ASN A 51 0.66 17.03 -1.41
C ASN A 51 -0.43 16.12 -2.02
N VAL A 52 -0.06 14.88 -2.29
CA VAL A 52 -0.93 13.82 -2.81
C VAL A 52 -0.53 12.48 -2.16
N PRO A 53 -1.43 11.48 -2.12
CA PRO A 53 -1.07 10.14 -1.65
C PRO A 53 0.15 9.57 -2.40
N PRO A 54 0.98 8.73 -1.75
CA PRO A 54 2.14 8.14 -2.41
C PRO A 54 1.74 7.30 -3.61
N MET A 55 2.65 7.16 -4.58
CA MET A 55 2.51 6.19 -5.65
C MET A 55 2.80 4.81 -5.08
N VAL A 56 1.91 3.86 -5.31
CA VAL A 56 1.96 2.51 -4.76
C VAL A 56 1.90 1.52 -5.92
N GLU A 57 2.89 0.62 -5.96
CA GLU A 57 3.02 -0.47 -6.92
C GLU A 57 2.89 -1.77 -6.13
N ILE A 58 1.80 -2.51 -6.37
CA ILE A 58 1.47 -3.69 -5.58
C ILE A 58 1.15 -4.89 -6.46
N GLU A 59 1.41 -6.06 -5.90
CA GLU A 59 0.93 -7.34 -6.39
C GLU A 59 -0.05 -7.90 -5.36
N ILE A 60 -1.20 -8.32 -5.85
CA ILE A 60 -2.31 -8.81 -5.04
C ILE A 60 -2.51 -10.28 -5.39
N LYS A 61 -2.26 -11.12 -4.40
CA LYS A 61 -2.61 -12.52 -4.45
C LYS A 61 -4.06 -12.68 -4.02
N PHE A 62 -4.87 -13.26 -4.90
CA PHE A 62 -6.25 -13.63 -4.60
C PHE A 62 -6.34 -15.12 -4.25
N LYS A 63 -7.35 -15.47 -3.46
CA LYS A 63 -7.67 -16.87 -3.13
C LYS A 63 -7.99 -17.66 -4.39
N GLU A 64 -7.67 -18.95 -4.36
CA GLU A 64 -8.01 -19.87 -5.45
C GLU A 64 -9.52 -19.88 -5.71
N GLY A 65 -9.91 -19.83 -6.99
CA GLY A 65 -11.32 -19.75 -7.41
C GLY A 65 -11.88 -18.33 -7.55
N THR A 66 -11.12 -17.29 -7.18
CA THR A 66 -11.50 -15.90 -7.45
C THR A 66 -11.44 -15.61 -8.96
N ASP A 67 -12.49 -14.98 -9.49
CA ASP A 67 -12.51 -14.49 -10.88
C ASP A 67 -11.66 -13.22 -11.00
N THR A 68 -10.35 -13.42 -11.18
CA THR A 68 -9.37 -12.33 -11.28
C THR A 68 -9.50 -11.52 -12.57
N ASP A 69 -10.07 -12.09 -13.64
CA ASP A 69 -10.36 -11.36 -14.88
C ASP A 69 -11.46 -10.31 -14.64
N LYS A 70 -12.50 -10.68 -13.89
CA LYS A 70 -13.54 -9.74 -13.47
C LYS A 70 -12.97 -8.63 -12.58
N VAL A 71 -12.09 -8.96 -11.64
CA VAL A 71 -11.43 -7.96 -10.77
C VAL A 71 -10.64 -6.96 -11.61
N ILE A 72 -9.83 -7.43 -12.56
CA ILE A 72 -9.07 -6.56 -13.46
C ILE A 72 -10.02 -5.69 -14.28
N TYR A 73 -11.07 -6.26 -14.86
CA TYR A 73 -12.06 -5.50 -15.62
C TYR A 73 -12.71 -4.38 -14.79
N GLU A 74 -13.10 -4.68 -13.55
CA GLU A 74 -13.68 -3.69 -12.64
C GLU A 74 -12.69 -2.56 -12.30
N MET A 75 -11.42 -2.90 -12.01
CA MET A 75 -10.37 -1.90 -11.77
C MET A 75 -10.14 -1.00 -12.99
N GLN A 76 -9.98 -1.61 -14.17
CA GLN A 76 -9.75 -0.89 -15.42
C GLN A 76 -10.95 -0.01 -15.81
N SER A 77 -12.18 -0.46 -15.53
CA SER A 77 -13.39 0.35 -15.77
C SER A 77 -13.44 1.64 -14.94
N ARG A 78 -12.70 1.68 -13.82
CA ARG A 78 -12.52 2.84 -12.94
C ARG A 78 -11.27 3.65 -13.27
N GLY A 79 -10.56 3.30 -14.35
CA GLY A 79 -9.32 3.95 -14.78
C GLY A 79 -8.08 3.55 -13.97
N ILE A 80 -8.15 2.47 -13.19
CA ILE A 80 -7.00 1.95 -12.42
C ILE A 80 -6.22 0.97 -13.30
N PRO A 81 -4.94 1.23 -13.60
CA PRO A 81 -4.10 0.29 -14.34
C PRO A 81 -3.90 -0.99 -13.52
N ALA A 82 -4.48 -2.09 -13.99
CA ALA A 82 -4.34 -3.41 -13.40
C ALA A 82 -4.09 -4.46 -14.49
N MET A 83 -3.24 -5.45 -14.21
CA MET A 83 -2.93 -6.54 -15.13
C MET A 83 -2.52 -7.79 -14.37
N HIS A 84 -2.64 -8.96 -15.02
CA HIS A 84 -2.06 -10.18 -14.49
C HIS A 84 -0.54 -10.11 -14.48
N HIS A 85 0.06 -10.53 -13.38
CA HIS A 85 1.48 -10.79 -13.24
C HIS A 85 1.68 -12.16 -12.59
N GLY A 86 1.92 -13.17 -13.43
CA GLY A 86 1.96 -14.56 -12.96
C GLY A 86 0.61 -15.03 -12.43
N LYS A 87 0.54 -15.33 -11.13
CA LYS A 87 -0.69 -15.75 -10.42
C LYS A 87 -1.34 -14.61 -9.63
N GLU A 88 -0.79 -13.41 -9.71
CA GLU A 88 -1.19 -12.25 -8.92
C GLU A 88 -1.65 -11.13 -9.86
N ILE A 89 -2.36 -10.15 -9.30
CA ILE A 89 -2.75 -8.95 -10.02
C ILE A 89 -1.78 -7.84 -9.64
N PHE A 90 -1.07 -7.32 -10.64
CA PHE A 90 -0.26 -6.11 -10.49
C PHE A 90 -1.14 -4.88 -10.68
N MET A 91 -0.98 -3.87 -9.82
CA MET A 91 -1.56 -2.55 -10.03
C MET A 91 -0.63 -1.42 -9.57
N LYS A 92 -0.79 -0.26 -10.21
CA LYS A 92 -0.06 0.96 -9.88
C LYS A 92 -1.01 2.15 -9.78
N SER A 93 -1.08 2.77 -8.60
CA SER A 93 -1.96 3.91 -8.35
C SER A 93 -1.44 4.76 -7.19
N THR A 94 -1.87 6.02 -7.12
CA THR A 94 -1.79 6.77 -5.85
C THR A 94 -2.75 6.15 -4.85
N MET A 95 -2.26 5.85 -3.64
CA MET A 95 -3.03 5.12 -2.62
C MET A 95 -2.59 5.53 -1.22
N SER A 96 -3.55 5.77 -0.33
CA SER A 96 -3.28 5.97 1.10
C SER A 96 -3.15 4.65 1.87
N ALA A 97 -2.66 4.71 3.10
CA ALA A 97 -2.64 3.55 3.99
C ALA A 97 -4.06 3.03 4.24
N SER A 98 -5.05 3.93 4.35
CA SER A 98 -6.46 3.57 4.48
C SER A 98 -7.00 2.86 3.25
N ASP A 99 -6.70 3.37 2.05
CA ASP A 99 -7.13 2.74 0.79
C ASP A 99 -6.55 1.32 0.64
N LEU A 100 -5.28 1.11 1.04
CA LEU A 100 -4.65 -0.22 1.03
C LEU A 100 -5.33 -1.18 2.02
N CYS A 101 -5.68 -0.69 3.21
CA CYS A 101 -6.43 -1.48 4.20
C CYS A 101 -7.84 -1.82 3.71
N ASP A 102 -8.52 -0.90 3.03
CA ASP A 102 -9.84 -1.14 2.45
C ASP A 102 -9.75 -2.19 1.33
N LEU A 103 -8.72 -2.14 0.49
CA LEU A 103 -8.45 -3.17 -0.51
C LEU A 103 -8.20 -4.55 0.13
N ALA A 104 -7.42 -4.59 1.20
CA ALA A 104 -7.14 -5.82 1.95
C ALA A 104 -8.34 -6.35 2.74
N SER A 105 -9.38 -5.54 2.95
CA SER A 105 -10.62 -6.00 3.59
C SER A 105 -11.48 -6.89 2.69
N ASN A 106 -11.19 -6.92 1.38
CA ASN A 106 -11.84 -7.83 0.44
C ASN A 106 -11.55 -9.29 0.86
N PRO A 107 -12.59 -10.11 1.13
CA PRO A 107 -12.41 -11.48 1.59
C PRO A 107 -11.69 -12.38 0.60
N ASP A 108 -11.61 -12.03 -0.68
CA ASP A 108 -10.92 -12.79 -1.71
C ASP A 108 -9.42 -12.46 -1.78
N VAL A 109 -8.95 -11.40 -1.11
CA VAL A 109 -7.53 -11.05 -1.03
C VAL A 109 -6.83 -11.96 -0.03
N GLU A 110 -5.83 -12.69 -0.51
CA GLU A 110 -4.97 -13.55 0.30
C GLU A 110 -3.75 -12.79 0.84
N MET A 111 -3.10 -11.99 -0.01
CA MET A 111 -1.89 -11.25 0.35
C MET A 111 -1.72 -10.03 -0.57
N ILE A 112 -1.24 -8.93 0.00
CA ILE A 112 -0.77 -7.76 -0.74
C ILE A 112 0.68 -7.47 -0.38
N HIS A 113 1.53 -7.31 -1.39
CA HIS A 113 2.92 -6.89 -1.20
C HIS A 113 3.34 -5.96 -2.35
N GLY A 114 4.49 -5.31 -2.21
CA GLY A 114 4.95 -4.35 -3.20
C GLY A 114 5.77 -3.21 -2.60
N ASN A 115 5.67 -2.04 -3.22
CA ASN A 115 6.48 -0.88 -2.86
C ASN A 115 5.68 0.43 -2.96
N ALA A 116 6.16 1.44 -2.25
CA ALA A 116 5.62 2.80 -2.30
C ALA A 116 6.71 3.83 -2.55
N THR A 117 6.42 4.87 -3.33
CA THR A 117 7.29 6.00 -3.64
C THR A 117 6.52 7.31 -3.51
N PRO A 118 7.22 8.45 -3.39
CA PRO A 118 6.58 9.76 -3.61
C PRO A 118 5.90 9.80 -4.98
N ALA A 119 4.73 10.45 -5.08
CA ALA A 119 3.97 10.48 -6.34
C ALA A 119 4.61 11.26 -7.50
N SER A 120 5.65 12.04 -7.23
CA SER A 120 6.33 12.90 -8.22
C SER A 120 7.83 12.61 -8.37
N TRP A 121 8.23 11.35 -8.17
CA TRP A 121 9.60 10.87 -8.37
C TRP A 121 9.76 10.14 -9.70
#